data_AF-A0AAV3PHS6-F1
#
_entry.id   AF-A0AAV3PHS6-F1
#
_cell.length_a   1.000
_cell.length_b   1.000
_cell.length_c   1.000
_cell.angle_alpha   90.00
_cell.angle_beta   90.00
_cell.angle_gamma   90.00
#
_symmetry.space_group_name_H-M   'P 1'
#
loop_
_entity.id
_entity.type
_entity.pdbx_description
1 polymer ?
#
loop_
_entity_poly.entity_id
_entity_poly.type
_entity_poly.pdbx_seq_one_letter_code
_entity_poly.pdbx_strand_id
1 'polypeptide(L)'
;MKEKLYDGEPNNQKFTANKHQCIKWILRAQSEAYETDSGSFYEPSCSELHVLKPMKMCSHCGAIKFEFEPPTFCCDNGRIKLAETNVPAELEDLLTSQSDEAKYFRKNIRVYNSPFSFICFVVNLDKDLSSSRKGVYTFRVQGQVYHDLPGLIPSDNEPRFFQLYFHDTVNEVENRMKIMKDGNATRPLMKKIMKIMEEKLI
;
A
#
# COMPACT_ATOMS: atom_id res chain seq x y z
N MET A 1 49.13 -26.73 14.56
CA MET A 1 47.82 -27.05 15.19
C MET A 1 46.76 -26.51 14.25
N LYS A 2 46.17 -27.24 13.29
CA LYS A 2 45.49 -28.55 13.30
C LYS A 2 44.40 -28.68 14.38
N GLU A 3 43.14 -28.61 13.91
CA GLU A 3 41.89 -29.32 14.28
C GLU A 3 41.46 -29.32 15.77
N LYS A 4 40.17 -29.14 16.12
CA LYS A 4 38.96 -29.88 15.72
C LYS A 4 37.72 -28.95 15.79
N LEU A 5 36.82 -28.88 14.80
CA LEU A 5 35.66 -29.78 14.59
C LEU A 5 34.87 -30.09 15.87
N TYR A 6 33.72 -29.41 16.03
CA TYR A 6 32.53 -29.97 16.63
C TYR A 6 31.31 -29.44 15.91
N ASP A 7 30.58 -30.39 15.33
CA ASP A 7 29.31 -30.26 14.65
C ASP A 7 28.22 -29.76 15.60
N GLY A 8 27.52 -28.72 15.20
CA GLY A 8 26.28 -28.27 15.81
C GLY A 8 25.24 -28.18 14.71
N GLU A 9 24.31 -29.13 14.70
CA GLU A 9 23.16 -29.19 13.79
C GLU A 9 22.41 -27.84 13.74
N PRO A 10 21.85 -27.44 12.59
CA PRO A 10 20.99 -26.28 12.53
C PRO A 10 19.73 -26.57 13.35
N ASN A 11 19.61 -25.87 14.47
CA ASN A 11 18.47 -25.91 15.37
C ASN A 11 17.18 -25.74 14.55
N ASN A 12 16.47 -26.84 14.35
CA ASN A 12 15.21 -26.89 13.63
C ASN A 12 14.12 -26.36 14.54
N GLN A 13 14.18 -25.05 14.80
CA GLN A 13 13.13 -24.35 15.52
C GLN A 13 11.98 -24.18 14.53
N LYS A 14 11.13 -25.21 14.52
CA LYS A 14 9.82 -25.20 13.87
C LYS A 14 9.15 -23.89 14.26
N PHE A 15 9.10 -22.94 13.31
CA PHE A 15 8.21 -21.81 13.39
C PHE A 15 6.81 -22.42 13.43
N THR A 16 6.24 -22.53 14.63
CA THR A 16 4.84 -22.85 14.81
C THR A 16 4.08 -21.66 14.23
N ALA A 17 3.63 -21.83 12.99
CA ALA A 17 2.83 -20.85 12.28
C ALA A 17 1.61 -20.54 13.16
N ASN A 18 1.68 -19.38 13.80
CA ASN A 18 0.61 -18.88 14.64
C ASN A 18 -0.60 -18.71 13.72
N LYS A 19 -1.68 -19.42 14.03
CA LYS A 19 -2.88 -19.61 13.21
C LYS A 19 -3.73 -18.33 13.22
N HIS A 20 -3.14 -17.21 12.81
CA HIS A 20 -3.79 -15.92 12.71
C HIS A 20 -4.17 -15.68 11.26
N GLN A 21 -5.42 -16.02 10.95
CA GLN A 21 -6.25 -15.42 9.91
C GLN A 21 -5.52 -15.13 8.59
N CYS A 22 -5.13 -16.22 7.90
CA CYS A 22 -4.74 -16.20 6.51
C CYS A 22 -5.82 -15.49 5.68
N ILE A 23 -5.57 -14.23 5.37
CA ILE A 23 -5.78 -13.58 4.08
C ILE A 23 -6.81 -14.32 3.19
N LYS A 24 -8.08 -13.91 3.29
CA LYS A 24 -9.22 -14.50 2.55
C LYS A 24 -9.07 -14.49 1.01
N TRP A 25 -8.15 -13.71 0.44
CA TRP A 25 -7.91 -13.72 -1.01
C TRP A 25 -7.07 -14.91 -1.48
N ILE A 26 -6.16 -15.44 -0.63
CA ILE A 26 -5.40 -16.66 -0.94
C ILE A 26 -6.37 -17.82 -1.16
N LEU A 27 -7.38 -17.93 -0.28
CA LEU A 27 -8.45 -18.92 -0.39
C LEU A 27 -9.31 -18.78 -1.66
N ARG A 28 -9.32 -17.60 -2.31
CA ARG A 28 -10.10 -17.34 -3.53
C ARG A 28 -9.29 -17.55 -4.81
N ALA A 29 -7.97 -17.37 -4.76
CA ALA A 29 -7.08 -17.82 -5.82
C ALA A 29 -6.99 -19.36 -5.86
N GLN A 30 -7.22 -20.00 -4.71
CA GLN A 30 -7.22 -21.46 -4.52
C GLN A 30 -8.63 -22.09 -4.60
N SER A 31 -9.70 -21.32 -4.83
CA SER A 31 -11.05 -21.88 -4.88
C SER A 31 -11.27 -22.65 -6.17
N GLU A 32 -12.23 -23.57 -6.19
CA GLU A 32 -12.68 -24.18 -7.45
C GLU A 32 -13.36 -23.13 -8.35
N ALA A 33 -13.47 -23.45 -9.65
CA ALA A 33 -14.17 -22.59 -10.59
C ALA A 33 -15.63 -22.40 -10.15
N TYR A 34 -16.13 -21.17 -10.26
CA TYR A 34 -17.49 -20.85 -9.86
C TYR A 34 -18.17 -19.94 -10.87
N GLU A 35 -19.47 -20.14 -11.01
CA GLU A 35 -20.32 -19.33 -11.86
C GLU A 35 -20.62 -18.00 -11.14
N THR A 36 -20.40 -16.90 -11.84
CA THR A 36 -20.73 -15.57 -11.36
C THR A 36 -22.23 -15.29 -11.54
N ASP A 37 -22.78 -14.35 -10.78
CA ASP A 37 -24.20 -13.94 -10.88
C ASP A 37 -24.58 -13.40 -12.28
N SER A 38 -23.59 -13.10 -13.13
CA SER A 38 -23.76 -12.70 -14.54
C SER A 38 -23.71 -13.87 -15.53
N GLY A 39 -23.64 -15.12 -15.05
CA GLY A 39 -23.53 -16.33 -15.89
C GLY A 39 -22.14 -16.55 -16.50
N SER A 40 -21.12 -15.78 -16.10
CA SER A 40 -19.75 -15.99 -16.55
C SER A 40 -19.03 -16.99 -15.64
N PHE A 41 -18.28 -17.93 -16.22
CA PHE A 41 -17.53 -18.95 -15.48
C PHE A 41 -16.14 -18.43 -15.13
N TYR A 42 -15.85 -18.28 -13.84
CA TYR A 42 -14.53 -17.87 -13.39
C TYR A 42 -13.70 -19.11 -13.06
N GLU A 43 -12.73 -19.42 -13.92
CA GLU A 43 -11.71 -20.44 -13.66
C GLU A 43 -10.46 -19.77 -13.06
N PRO A 44 -10.09 -20.08 -11.80
CA PRO A 44 -8.93 -19.49 -11.17
C PRO A 44 -7.64 -19.95 -11.88
N SER A 45 -6.95 -18.99 -12.49
CA SER A 45 -5.72 -19.18 -13.29
C SER A 45 -4.51 -19.72 -12.51
N CYS A 46 -4.57 -19.83 -11.18
CA CYS A 46 -3.37 -20.01 -10.36
C CYS A 46 -3.56 -21.14 -9.34
N SER A 47 -3.31 -22.37 -9.76
CA SER A 47 -3.37 -23.57 -8.91
C SER A 47 -2.18 -23.68 -7.93
N GLU A 48 -1.08 -22.98 -8.19
CA GLU A 48 0.11 -22.99 -7.34
C GLU A 48 0.48 -21.57 -6.90
N LEU A 49 0.62 -21.37 -5.59
CA LEU A 49 1.19 -20.14 -5.04
C LEU A 49 2.64 -20.03 -5.54
N HIS A 50 2.88 -19.15 -6.51
CA HIS A 50 4.22 -18.88 -6.99
C HIS A 50 5.02 -18.20 -5.86
N VAL A 51 5.85 -18.97 -5.16
CA VAL A 51 6.78 -18.43 -4.17
C VAL A 51 7.93 -17.80 -4.93
N LEU A 52 8.09 -16.49 -4.78
CA LEU A 52 9.24 -15.79 -5.36
C LEU A 52 10.54 -16.43 -4.84
N LYS A 53 11.47 -16.72 -5.76
CA LYS A 53 12.80 -17.18 -5.38
C LYS A 53 13.49 -16.16 -4.48
N PRO A 54 14.45 -16.56 -3.64
CA PRO A 54 15.24 -15.63 -2.85
C PRO A 54 15.84 -14.53 -3.74
N MET A 55 15.47 -13.29 -3.44
CA MET A 55 15.87 -12.13 -4.22
C MET A 55 17.30 -11.70 -3.88
N LYS A 56 18.07 -11.27 -4.88
CA LYS A 56 19.42 -10.76 -4.68
C LYS A 56 19.36 -9.30 -4.23
N MET A 57 20.15 -8.95 -3.22
CA MET A 57 20.34 -7.56 -2.80
C MET A 57 21.42 -6.89 -3.66
N CYS A 58 21.24 -5.61 -3.97
CA CYS A 58 22.26 -4.79 -4.61
C CYS A 58 23.47 -4.62 -3.69
N SER A 59 24.68 -4.85 -4.21
CA SER A 59 25.94 -4.68 -3.46
C SER A 59 26.26 -3.24 -3.08
N HIS A 60 25.64 -2.25 -3.75
CA HIS A 60 25.93 -0.83 -3.53
C HIS A 60 24.94 -0.15 -2.58
N CYS A 61 23.64 -0.42 -2.74
CA CYS A 61 22.59 0.26 -1.98
C CYS A 61 21.72 -0.68 -1.13
N GLY A 62 21.93 -2.00 -1.19
CA GLY A 62 21.14 -2.97 -0.44
C GLY A 62 19.71 -3.18 -0.95
N ALA A 63 19.29 -2.50 -2.03
CA ALA A 63 17.96 -2.67 -2.61
C ALA A 63 17.72 -4.14 -3.02
N ILE A 64 16.54 -4.67 -2.67
CA ILE A 64 16.09 -5.99 -3.07
C ILE A 64 15.69 -5.92 -4.55
N LYS A 65 16.24 -6.82 -5.38
CA LYS A 65 16.01 -6.84 -6.83
C LYS A 65 15.17 -8.03 -7.26
N PHE A 66 14.23 -7.80 -8.17
CA PHE A 66 13.53 -8.89 -8.86
C PHE A 66 14.48 -9.65 -9.80
N GLU A 67 14.16 -10.92 -10.06
CA GLU A 67 14.86 -11.74 -11.06
C GLU A 67 14.72 -11.01 -12.42
N PHE A 68 15.85 -10.76 -13.10
CA PHE A 68 15.96 -10.00 -14.36
C PHE A 68 15.91 -8.47 -14.32
N GLU A 69 15.84 -7.83 -13.14
CA GLU A 69 16.05 -6.39 -13.08
C GLU A 69 17.49 -6.00 -13.45
N PRO A 70 17.70 -5.01 -14.34
CA PRO A 70 19.03 -4.59 -14.75
C PRO A 70 19.83 -4.05 -13.55
N PRO A 71 21.18 -4.13 -13.56
CA PRO A 71 22.02 -3.60 -12.48
C PRO A 71 21.77 -2.11 -12.17
N THR A 72 21.31 -1.36 -13.17
CA THR A 72 21.07 0.08 -13.08
C THR A 72 19.74 0.47 -12.43
N PHE A 73 18.81 -0.47 -12.22
CA PHE A 73 17.43 -0.17 -11.80
C PHE A 73 17.31 0.51 -10.42
N CYS A 74 18.25 0.27 -9.51
CA CYS A 74 18.18 0.79 -8.13
C CYS A 74 19.02 2.05 -7.89
N CYS A 75 20.34 1.96 -8.14
CA CYS A 75 21.31 3.01 -7.83
C CYS A 75 22.20 3.32 -9.03
N ASP A 76 21.72 3.03 -10.24
CA ASP A 76 22.50 3.11 -11.48
C ASP A 76 23.86 2.39 -11.35
N ASN A 77 23.84 1.17 -10.83
CA ASN A 77 25.05 0.36 -10.57
C ASN A 77 26.10 1.08 -9.68
N GLY A 78 25.63 1.78 -8.64
CA GLY A 78 26.46 2.46 -7.65
C GLY A 78 26.82 3.91 -7.99
N ARG A 79 26.36 4.44 -9.14
CA ARG A 79 26.60 5.85 -9.51
C ARG A 79 25.71 6.82 -8.75
N ILE A 80 24.51 6.38 -8.35
CA ILE A 80 23.56 7.19 -7.59
C ILE A 80 23.62 6.75 -6.13
N LYS A 81 24.01 7.67 -5.24
CA LYS A 81 23.83 7.49 -3.80
C LYS A 81 22.44 8.03 -3.43
N LEU A 82 21.52 7.13 -3.09
CA LEU A 82 20.20 7.52 -2.61
C LEU A 82 20.37 8.29 -1.29
N ALA A 83 19.65 9.40 -1.16
CA ALA A 83 19.62 10.15 0.08
C ALA A 83 18.94 9.31 1.18
N GLU A 84 19.44 9.40 2.40
CA GLU A 84 18.76 8.82 3.55
C GLU A 84 17.48 9.60 3.80
N THR A 85 16.33 8.95 3.59
CA THR A 85 15.04 9.53 3.92
C THR A 85 14.86 9.49 5.43
N ASN A 86 14.90 10.65 6.09
CA ASN A 86 14.59 10.76 7.50
C ASN A 86 13.07 10.60 7.68
N VAL A 87 12.63 9.39 8.00
CA VAL A 87 11.22 9.11 8.28
C VAL A 87 10.89 9.57 9.69
N PRO A 88 9.82 10.38 9.88
CA PRO A 88 9.37 10.75 11.22
C PRO A 88 9.12 9.51 12.09
N ALA A 89 9.69 9.46 13.30
CA ALA A 89 9.53 8.33 14.22
C ALA A 89 8.06 7.98 14.49
N GLU A 90 7.16 8.98 14.52
CA GLU A 90 5.73 8.75 14.68
C GLU A 90 5.10 8.02 13.48
N LEU A 91 5.56 8.30 12.25
CA LEU A 91 5.12 7.60 11.05
C LEU A 91 5.68 6.17 11.02
N GLU A 92 6.94 6.01 11.41
CA GLU A 92 7.56 4.69 11.53
C GLU A 92 6.82 3.81 12.55
N ASP A 93 6.45 4.36 13.71
CA ASP A 93 5.64 3.66 14.72
C ASP A 93 4.29 3.24 14.15
N LEU A 94 3.57 4.13 13.46
CA LEU A 94 2.30 3.80 12.80
C LEU A 94 2.46 2.65 11.76
N LEU A 95 3.60 2.58 11.09
CA LEU A 95 3.88 1.56 10.05
C LEU A 95 4.43 0.24 10.58
N THR A 96 5.02 0.19 11.78
CA THR A 96 5.76 -1.00 12.25
C THR A 96 5.27 -1.54 13.60
N SER A 97 4.80 -0.66 14.48
CA SER A 97 4.42 -0.99 15.86
C SER A 97 3.24 -1.95 15.94
N GLN A 98 3.17 -2.72 17.01
CA GLN A 98 2.08 -3.67 17.27
C GLN A 98 0.96 -3.10 18.16
N SER A 99 0.98 -1.79 18.41
CA SER A 99 -0.11 -1.07 19.08
C SER A 99 -1.41 -1.18 18.30
N ASP A 100 -2.54 -1.05 19.00
CA ASP A 100 -3.87 -1.11 18.37
C ASP A 100 -4.08 0.06 17.40
N GLU A 101 -3.55 1.25 17.71
CA GLU A 101 -3.56 2.40 16.81
C GLU A 101 -2.80 2.11 15.51
N ALA A 102 -1.57 1.57 15.59
CA ALA A 102 -0.76 1.27 14.42
C ALA A 102 -1.37 0.15 13.56
N LYS A 103 -1.92 -0.90 14.18
CA LYS A 103 -2.68 -1.95 13.48
C LYS A 103 -3.91 -1.38 12.78
N TYR A 104 -4.65 -0.49 13.46
CA TYR A 104 -5.82 0.16 12.89
C TYR A 104 -5.46 1.08 11.73
N PHE A 105 -4.38 1.86 11.86
CA PHE A 105 -3.86 2.70 10.79
C PHE A 105 -3.50 1.85 9.57
N ARG A 106 -2.68 0.80 9.72
CA ARG A 106 -2.28 -0.07 8.59
C ARG A 106 -3.46 -0.74 7.92
N LYS A 107 -4.45 -1.19 8.70
CA LYS A 107 -5.69 -1.76 8.17
C LYS A 107 -6.47 -0.77 7.29
N ASN A 108 -6.43 0.51 7.63
CA ASN A 108 -7.19 1.58 6.97
C ASN A 108 -6.32 2.59 6.22
N ILE A 109 -5.05 2.25 5.93
CA ILE A 109 -4.05 3.21 5.43
C ILE A 109 -4.47 3.87 4.11
N ARG A 110 -5.20 3.17 3.26
CA ARG A 110 -5.72 3.72 2.00
C ARG A 110 -6.76 4.82 2.24
N VAL A 111 -7.59 4.68 3.27
CA VAL A 111 -8.58 5.69 3.67
C VAL A 111 -7.86 6.95 4.15
N TYR A 112 -6.81 6.79 4.96
CA TYR A 112 -6.02 7.92 5.45
C TYR A 112 -5.18 8.59 4.35
N ASN A 113 -4.62 7.85 3.40
CA ASN A 113 -3.80 8.42 2.33
C ASN A 113 -4.65 9.12 1.25
N SER A 114 -5.89 8.68 1.05
CA SER A 114 -6.75 9.19 -0.04
C SER A 114 -6.93 10.72 -0.01
N PRO A 115 -7.28 11.37 1.12
CA PRO A 115 -7.39 12.83 1.20
C PRO A 115 -6.10 13.59 0.88
N PHE A 116 -4.92 12.98 0.97
CA PHE A 116 -3.64 13.62 0.63
C PHE A 116 -3.26 13.45 -0.85
N SER A 117 -4.16 12.93 -1.67
CA SER A 117 -3.90 12.80 -3.11
C SER A 117 -4.00 14.17 -3.78
N PHE A 118 -2.99 14.52 -4.59
CA PHE A 118 -2.97 15.81 -5.29
C PHE A 118 -3.92 15.86 -6.49
N ILE A 119 -4.06 14.76 -7.23
CA ILE A 119 -4.90 14.62 -8.43
C ILE A 119 -5.54 13.23 -8.40
N CYS A 120 -6.71 13.07 -9.01
CA CYS A 120 -7.26 11.76 -9.34
C CYS A 120 -7.26 11.51 -10.85
N PHE A 121 -7.42 10.24 -11.21
CA PHE A 121 -7.74 9.86 -12.58
C PHE A 121 -9.25 9.68 -12.70
N VAL A 122 -9.84 10.31 -13.71
CA VAL A 122 -11.21 10.00 -14.09
C VAL A 122 -11.16 8.84 -15.08
N VAL A 123 -11.77 7.73 -14.66
CA VAL A 123 -11.88 6.52 -15.46
C VAL A 123 -13.31 6.01 -15.39
N ASN A 124 -13.85 5.60 -16.54
CA ASN A 124 -15.11 4.87 -16.58
C ASN A 124 -14.84 3.44 -16.08
N LEU A 125 -15.10 3.22 -14.81
CA LEU A 125 -14.94 1.91 -14.18
C LEU A 125 -16.12 1.01 -14.53
N ASP A 126 -15.80 -0.18 -15.02
CA ASP A 126 -16.72 -1.30 -15.01
C ASP A 126 -16.92 -1.75 -13.56
N LYS A 127 -18.09 -1.43 -12.98
CA LYS A 127 -18.40 -1.66 -11.56
C LYS A 127 -18.42 -3.13 -11.19
N ASP A 128 -18.64 -4.01 -12.16
CA ASP A 128 -18.69 -5.46 -11.93
C ASP A 128 -17.27 -6.04 -11.77
N LEU A 129 -16.30 -5.45 -12.47
CA LEU A 129 -14.88 -5.79 -12.36
C LEU A 129 -14.16 -5.01 -11.24
N SER A 130 -14.57 -3.76 -10.98
CA SER A 130 -13.90 -2.85 -10.04
C SER A 130 -14.37 -3.00 -8.59
N SER A 131 -14.59 -4.23 -8.11
CA SER A 131 -15.02 -4.44 -6.72
C SER A 131 -13.82 -4.55 -5.77
N SER A 132 -13.74 -3.64 -4.79
CA SER A 132 -12.76 -3.70 -3.68
C SER A 132 -13.11 -4.77 -2.64
N ARG A 133 -14.19 -5.53 -2.85
CA ARG A 133 -14.76 -6.43 -1.84
C ARG A 133 -13.88 -7.64 -1.56
N LYS A 134 -13.06 -8.09 -2.53
CA LYS A 134 -12.24 -9.31 -2.42
C LYS A 134 -11.02 -9.28 -3.37
N GLY A 135 -9.80 -9.25 -2.83
CA GLY A 135 -8.54 -9.44 -3.60
C GLY A 135 -7.77 -8.15 -3.94
N VAL A 136 -6.77 -8.27 -4.82
CA VAL A 136 -6.01 -7.14 -5.36
C VAL A 136 -6.93 -6.33 -6.28
N TYR A 137 -7.15 -5.05 -5.96
CA TYR A 137 -8.00 -4.16 -6.74
C TYR A 137 -7.44 -4.02 -8.15
N THR A 138 -8.08 -4.68 -9.11
CA THR A 138 -7.73 -4.64 -10.52
C THR A 138 -8.92 -4.04 -11.26
N PHE A 139 -8.66 -3.02 -12.06
CA PHE A 139 -9.68 -2.42 -12.92
C PHE A 139 -9.10 -2.28 -14.32
N ARG A 140 -9.95 -2.48 -15.32
CA ARG A 140 -9.58 -2.30 -16.72
C ARG A 140 -10.06 -0.92 -17.17
N VAL A 141 -9.15 -0.13 -17.70
CA VAL A 141 -9.48 1.13 -18.38
C VAL A 141 -9.47 0.88 -19.88
N GLN A 142 -10.53 1.29 -20.58
CA GLN A 142 -10.57 1.32 -22.04
C GLN A 142 -10.47 2.78 -22.50
N GLY A 143 -9.62 3.04 -23.49
CA GLY A 143 -9.38 4.40 -24.01
C GLY A 143 -8.17 5.10 -23.37
N GLN A 144 -8.20 6.43 -23.35
CA GLN A 144 -7.14 7.27 -22.79
C GLN A 144 -7.42 7.60 -21.31
N VAL A 145 -6.36 7.59 -20.50
CA VAL A 145 -6.40 8.03 -19.11
C VAL A 145 -6.19 9.55 -19.08
N TYR A 146 -7.13 10.27 -18.49
CA TYR A 146 -7.02 11.70 -18.25
C TYR A 146 -6.84 11.96 -16.76
N HIS A 147 -5.96 12.91 -16.43
CA HIS A 147 -5.89 13.48 -15.09
C HIS A 147 -7.06 14.45 -14.93
N ASP A 148 -7.85 14.26 -13.87
CA ASP A 148 -8.87 15.23 -13.49
C ASP A 148 -8.24 16.21 -12.51
N LEU A 149 -7.86 17.36 -13.04
CA LEU A 149 -7.42 18.49 -12.26
C LEU A 149 -8.64 19.39 -12.06
N PRO A 150 -9.28 19.37 -10.88
CA PRO A 150 -10.42 20.26 -10.63
C PRO A 150 -9.99 21.72 -10.75
N GLY A 151 -10.95 22.64 -10.87
CA GLY A 151 -10.66 24.07 -10.88
C GLY A 151 -9.98 24.54 -9.58
N LEU A 152 -9.42 25.74 -9.55
CA LEU A 152 -8.83 26.29 -8.31
C LEU A 152 -9.89 26.54 -7.23
N ILE A 153 -11.10 26.91 -7.64
CA ILE A 153 -12.22 27.20 -6.75
C ILE A 153 -13.12 25.96 -6.69
N PRO A 154 -13.45 25.44 -5.49
CA PRO A 154 -14.39 24.33 -5.36
C PRO A 154 -15.78 24.73 -5.86
N SER A 155 -16.36 23.94 -6.76
CA SER A 155 -17.67 24.23 -7.35
C SER A 155 -18.82 24.17 -6.35
N ASP A 156 -18.73 23.28 -5.35
CA ASP A 156 -19.81 22.99 -4.39
C ASP A 156 -19.43 23.33 -2.93
N ASN A 157 -18.44 24.21 -2.74
CA ASN A 157 -17.83 24.47 -1.41
C ASN A 157 -17.27 23.20 -0.72
N GLU A 158 -17.07 22.13 -1.49
CA GLU A 158 -16.41 20.89 -1.07
C GLU A 158 -15.04 20.78 -1.75
N PRO A 159 -13.95 21.23 -1.11
CA PRO A 159 -12.62 21.13 -1.69
C PRO A 159 -12.18 19.66 -1.83
N ARG A 160 -11.53 19.33 -2.95
CA ARG A 160 -11.00 17.99 -3.24
C ARG A 160 -9.58 18.04 -3.81
N PHE A 161 -8.84 16.96 -3.58
CA PHE A 161 -7.49 16.76 -4.09
C PHE A 161 -6.56 17.94 -3.75
N PHE A 162 -5.88 18.53 -4.74
CA PHE A 162 -5.00 19.67 -4.52
C PHE A 162 -5.69 20.89 -3.86
N GLN A 163 -7.01 21.07 -4.01
CA GLN A 163 -7.73 22.18 -3.38
C GLN A 163 -7.62 22.15 -1.85
N LEU A 164 -7.46 20.96 -1.25
CA LEU A 164 -7.35 20.80 0.21
C LEU A 164 -6.11 21.47 0.81
N TYR A 165 -5.11 21.82 0.00
CA TYR A 165 -3.86 22.41 0.47
C TYR A 165 -3.91 23.93 0.57
N PHE A 166 -4.87 24.60 -0.07
CA PHE A 166 -4.94 26.08 -0.07
C PHE A 166 -6.35 26.64 0.10
N HIS A 167 -7.41 25.82 -0.04
CA HIS A 167 -8.78 26.26 0.21
C HIS A 167 -9.17 25.98 1.67
N ASP A 168 -9.59 27.02 2.39
CA ASP A 168 -10.10 26.92 3.77
C ASP A 168 -9.19 26.09 4.69
N THR A 169 -7.95 26.56 4.85
CA THR A 169 -6.91 25.91 5.67
C THR A 169 -7.31 25.82 7.16
N VAL A 170 -8.24 26.66 7.62
CA VAL A 170 -8.75 26.63 8.99
C VAL A 170 -9.54 25.34 9.26
N ASN A 171 -10.29 24.84 8.28
CA ASN A 171 -11.13 23.65 8.41
C ASN A 171 -10.54 22.42 7.72
N GLU A 172 -9.23 22.37 7.46
CA GLU A 172 -8.59 21.32 6.66
C GLU A 172 -8.88 19.91 7.20
N VAL A 173 -8.80 19.71 8.52
CA VAL A 173 -9.15 18.42 9.15
C VAL A 173 -10.57 18.00 8.78
N GLU A 174 -11.53 18.91 8.87
CA GLU A 174 -12.94 18.62 8.60
C GLU A 174 -13.18 18.34 7.12
N ASN A 175 -12.54 19.12 6.24
CA ASN A 175 -12.58 18.93 4.81
C ASN A 175 -12.01 17.56 4.40
N ARG A 176 -10.90 17.13 5.01
CA ARG A 176 -10.33 15.78 4.81
C ARG A 176 -11.24 14.68 5.40
N MET A 177 -11.85 14.91 6.56
CA MET A 177 -12.80 13.96 7.16
C MET A 177 -14.04 13.72 6.28
N LYS A 178 -14.59 14.75 5.64
CA LYS A 178 -15.74 14.62 4.73
C LYS A 178 -15.49 13.72 3.52
N ILE A 179 -14.25 13.66 3.05
CA ILE A 179 -13.84 12.78 1.93
C ILE A 179 -13.84 11.31 2.38
N MET A 180 -13.48 11.07 3.64
CA MET A 180 -13.46 9.75 4.26
C MET A 180 -14.89 9.34 4.64
N LYS A 181 -15.70 8.96 3.64
CA LYS A 181 -17.09 8.51 3.83
C LYS A 181 -17.23 7.19 4.59
N ASP A 182 -16.11 6.49 4.81
CA ASP A 182 -16.08 5.22 5.53
C ASP A 182 -15.90 5.46 7.03
N GLY A 183 -16.82 4.94 7.86
CA GLY A 183 -16.78 5.03 9.33
C GLY A 183 -15.57 4.36 10.02
N ASN A 184 -14.57 3.96 9.25
CA ASN A 184 -13.30 3.39 9.71
C ASN A 184 -12.17 4.43 9.80
N ALA A 185 -12.47 5.73 9.57
CA ALA A 185 -11.54 6.82 9.79
C ALA A 185 -11.82 7.51 11.12
N THR A 186 -10.78 7.82 11.90
CA THR A 186 -10.90 8.53 13.17
C THR A 186 -10.24 9.90 13.07
N ARG A 187 -10.94 10.92 13.58
CA ARG A 187 -10.47 12.31 13.61
C ARG A 187 -9.12 12.49 14.34
N PRO A 188 -8.85 11.84 15.49
CA PRO A 188 -7.57 11.97 16.17
C PRO A 188 -6.39 11.49 15.32
N LEU A 189 -6.55 10.37 14.61
CA LEU A 189 -5.51 9.81 13.77
C LEU A 189 -5.27 10.67 12.53
N MET A 190 -6.31 11.23 11.91
CA MET A 190 -6.15 12.20 10.82
C MET A 190 -5.37 13.44 11.29
N LYS A 191 -5.68 14.00 12.46
CA LYS A 191 -4.92 15.12 13.03
C LYS A 191 -3.45 14.78 13.28
N LYS A 192 -3.17 13.57 13.79
CA LYS A 192 -1.81 13.08 14.00
C LYS A 192 -1.05 13.00 12.68
N ILE A 193 -1.65 12.45 11.63
CA ILE A 193 -1.03 12.37 10.30
C ILE A 193 -0.76 13.76 9.73
N MET A 194 -1.72 14.69 9.81
CA MET A 194 -1.50 16.06 9.33
C MET A 194 -0.32 16.73 10.06
N LYS A 195 -0.27 16.61 11.38
CA LYS A 195 0.84 17.11 12.19
C LYS A 195 2.20 16.54 11.77
N ILE A 196 2.26 15.22 11.54
CA ILE A 196 3.48 14.54 11.05
C ILE A 196 3.93 15.14 9.70
N MET A 197 2.98 15.41 8.81
CA MET A 197 3.26 15.95 7.48
C MET A 197 3.73 17.42 7.55
N GLU A 198 3.15 18.23 8.45
CA GLU A 198 3.50 19.65 8.64
C GLU A 198 4.88 19.83 9.28
N GLU A 199 5.23 19.00 10.27
CA GLU A 199 6.44 19.19 11.08
C GLU A 199 7.75 18.73 10.40
N LYS A 200 7.68 17.88 9.36
CA LYS A 200 8.87 17.16 8.85
C LYS A 200 9.00 17.03 7.33
N LEU A 201 8.11 17.60 6.52
CA LEU A 201 8.19 17.55 5.04
C LEU A 201 8.40 18.91 4.36
N ILE A 202 8.79 19.94 5.12
CA ILE A 202 9.25 21.24 4.61
C ILE A 202 10.71 21.44 4.99
#